data_AF-A0A7S2GE22-F1
#
_entry.id   AF-A0A7S2GE22-F1
#
_cell.length_a   1.000
_cell.length_b   1.000
_cell.length_c   1.000
_cell.angle_alpha   90.00
_cell.angle_beta   90.00
_cell.angle_gamma   90.00
#
_symmetry.space_group_name_H-M   'P 1'
#
loop_
_entity.id
_entity.type
_entity.pdbx_description
1 polymer ?
#
loop_
_entity_poly.entity_id
_entity_poly.type
_entity_poly.pdbx_seq_one_letter_code
_entity_poly.pdbx_strand_id
1 'polypeptide(L)'
;FKLQCDNSFMRHSLNKNSSQASSELLDDGWYEYPTYNWHARGGTVGKSCFTYLVEYYADGTGTYGSMGLAKFDSCTMQKVATWNEPSTFPSEPHYIARDPSYPYTAAEDDGVILTTVMNGASSNRLSELLVLSAKELSVLARIPLDRPVPATVHGWWVVS
;
A
#
# COMPACT_ATOMS: atom_id res chain seq x y z
N PHE A 1 24.77 6.02 20.21
CA PHE A 1 24.08 5.07 19.30
C PHE A 1 22.76 5.68 18.85
N LYS A 2 22.80 6.52 17.81
CA LYS A 2 21.64 6.82 16.96
C LYS A 2 22.15 6.77 15.52
N LEU A 3 22.49 5.56 15.07
CA LEU A 3 22.23 5.24 13.68
C LEU A 3 20.71 5.10 13.67
N GLN A 4 20.03 6.12 13.18
CA GLN A 4 18.58 6.08 13.08
C GLN A 4 18.27 5.05 12.00
N CYS A 5 17.75 3.88 12.41
CA CYS A 5 17.23 2.89 11.49
C CYS A 5 15.89 3.41 10.97
N ASP A 6 15.94 4.40 10.09
CA ASP A 6 14.77 4.86 9.37
C ASP A 6 14.52 3.88 8.22
N ASN A 7 13.29 3.37 8.10
CA ASN A 7 12.93 2.54 6.95
C ASN A 7 12.97 3.41 5.69
N SER A 8 13.44 2.87 4.58
CA SER A 8 13.42 3.54 3.28
C SER A 8 13.00 2.55 2.20
N PHE A 9 12.31 3.04 1.16
CA PHE A 9 11.91 2.18 0.05
C PHE A 9 13.06 2.08 -0.95
N MET A 10 13.69 0.90 -1.01
CA MET A 10 14.92 0.66 -1.78
C MET A 10 14.70 -0.38 -2.87
N ARG A 11 15.35 -0.20 -4.02
CA ARG A 11 15.53 -1.23 -5.04
C ARG A 11 16.95 -1.77 -4.98
N HIS A 12 17.07 -3.08 -4.81
CA HIS A 12 18.35 -3.77 -4.92
C HIS A 12 18.41 -4.55 -6.23
N SER A 13 19.44 -4.30 -7.05
CA SER A 13 19.67 -5.00 -8.31
C SER A 13 20.85 -5.94 -8.17
N LEU A 14 20.64 -7.23 -8.46
CA LEU A 14 21.67 -8.27 -8.39
C LEU A 14 22.09 -8.66 -9.81
N ASN A 15 23.39 -8.59 -10.10
CA ASN A 15 23.91 -9.11 -11.34
C ASN A 15 24.03 -10.64 -11.24
N LYS A 16 23.35 -11.39 -12.11
CA LYS A 16 23.41 -12.86 -12.07
C LYS A 16 24.75 -13.42 -12.56
N ASN A 17 25.51 -12.63 -13.30
CA ASN A 17 26.78 -13.04 -13.92
C ASN A 17 28.01 -12.54 -13.15
N SER A 18 27.84 -11.84 -12.04
CA SER A 18 28.93 -11.38 -11.18
C SER A 18 28.49 -11.27 -9.72
N SER A 19 29.43 -11.20 -8.77
CA SER A 19 29.11 -10.97 -7.35
C SER A 19 28.81 -9.49 -7.03
N GLN A 20 28.25 -8.74 -7.99
CA GLN A 20 27.95 -7.32 -7.84
C GLN A 20 26.47 -7.09 -7.56
N ALA A 21 26.21 -6.17 -6.65
CA ALA A 21 24.89 -5.64 -6.34
C ALA A 21 24.92 -4.11 -6.35
N SER A 22 23.82 -3.49 -6.75
CA SER A 22 23.60 -2.05 -6.59
C SER A 22 22.31 -1.81 -5.81
N SER A 23 22.25 -0.67 -5.14
CA SER A 23 21.10 -0.22 -4.37
C SER A 23 20.72 1.18 -4.83
N GLU A 24 19.42 1.42 -4.98
CA GLU A 24 18.86 2.70 -5.38
C GLU A 24 17.71 3.04 -4.42
N LEU A 25 17.71 4.27 -3.90
CA LEU A 25 16.59 4.80 -3.13
C LEU A 25 15.44 5.12 -4.09
N LEU A 26 14.28 4.52 -3.84
CA LEU A 26 13.06 4.81 -4.60
C LEU A 26 12.33 6.01 -4.00
N ASP A 27 12.17 6.03 -2.68
CA ASP A 27 11.50 7.09 -1.91
C ASP A 27 11.93 7.02 -0.44
N ASP A 28 11.98 8.17 0.24
CA ASP A 28 12.44 8.33 1.62
C ASP A 28 11.33 8.34 2.67
N GLY A 29 10.07 8.14 2.26
CA GLY A 29 8.95 7.95 3.18
C GLY A 29 9.10 6.71 4.07
N TRP A 30 8.46 6.76 5.24
CA TRP A 30 8.51 5.66 6.21
C TRP A 30 7.46 4.61 5.87
N TYR A 31 7.83 3.71 4.97
CA TYR A 31 6.91 2.70 4.44
C TYR A 31 7.02 1.33 5.11
N GLU A 32 5.90 0.61 5.14
CA GLU A 32 5.78 -0.79 5.52
C GLU A 32 4.65 -1.50 4.75
N TYR A 33 4.58 -2.82 4.88
CA TYR A 33 3.49 -3.66 4.37
C TYR A 33 3.22 -3.52 2.85
N PRO A 34 4.22 -3.77 1.98
CA PRO A 34 4.08 -3.64 0.54
C PRO A 34 3.14 -4.70 -0.05
N THR A 35 2.18 -4.25 -0.85
CA THR A 35 1.39 -5.09 -1.75
C THR A 35 1.46 -4.59 -3.18
N TYR A 36 1.16 -5.44 -4.16
CA TYR A 36 1.20 -5.11 -5.58
C TYR A 36 0.32 -6.09 -6.36
N ASN A 37 0.08 -5.82 -7.64
CA ASN A 37 -0.65 -6.74 -8.51
C ASN A 37 0.20 -7.98 -8.82
N TRP A 38 -0.06 -9.09 -8.14
CA TRP A 38 0.69 -10.33 -8.32
C TRP A 38 0.51 -10.96 -9.71
N HIS A 39 -0.62 -10.71 -10.39
CA HIS A 39 -0.83 -11.17 -11.76
C HIS A 39 0.10 -10.49 -12.77
N ALA A 40 0.64 -9.32 -12.45
CA ALA A 40 1.67 -8.67 -13.25
C ALA A 40 3.04 -9.37 -13.16
N ARG A 41 3.25 -10.30 -12.20
CA ARG A 41 4.46 -11.12 -12.12
C ARG A 41 4.32 -12.39 -12.96
N GLY A 42 4.85 -12.36 -14.19
CA GLY A 42 5.08 -13.55 -15.01
C GLY A 42 4.05 -13.84 -16.12
N GLY A 43 3.11 -12.93 -16.42
CA GLY A 43 2.16 -13.11 -17.53
C GLY A 43 1.38 -11.84 -17.93
N THR A 44 1.04 -11.78 -19.22
CA THR A 44 0.11 -10.91 -19.99
C THR A 44 0.08 -9.38 -19.82
N VAL A 45 0.47 -8.78 -18.69
CA VAL A 45 0.31 -7.32 -18.43
C VAL A 45 1.63 -6.53 -18.47
N GLY A 46 2.79 -7.21 -18.49
CA GLY A 46 4.10 -6.56 -18.62
C GLY A 46 4.84 -6.39 -17.29
N LYS A 47 5.69 -5.36 -17.18
CA LYS A 47 6.49 -5.05 -15.98
C LYS A 47 5.57 -4.50 -14.89
N SER A 48 5.62 -5.08 -13.68
CA SER A 48 4.94 -4.50 -12.52
C SER A 48 5.67 -3.24 -12.07
N CYS A 49 4.97 -2.10 -12.12
CA CYS A 49 5.45 -0.79 -11.75
C CYS A 49 4.88 -0.36 -10.38
N PHE A 50 3.61 -0.67 -10.09
CA PHE A 50 2.91 -0.11 -8.93
C PHE A 50 3.06 -0.95 -7.66
N THR A 51 3.41 -0.28 -6.56
CA THR A 51 3.44 -0.84 -5.21
C THR A 51 2.57 0.02 -4.28
N TYR A 52 1.79 -0.62 -3.42
CA TYR A 52 0.94 0.02 -2.42
C TYR A 52 1.50 -0.26 -1.03
N LEU A 53 1.59 0.78 -0.22
CA LEU A 53 2.35 0.78 1.03
C LEU A 53 1.53 1.46 2.13
N VAL A 54 1.70 1.03 3.37
CA VAL A 54 1.37 1.89 4.52
C VAL A 54 2.50 2.90 4.67
N GLU A 55 2.15 4.17 4.85
CA GLU A 55 3.09 5.26 5.14
C GLU A 55 2.84 5.78 6.56
N TYR A 56 3.87 5.74 7.40
CA TYR A 56 3.86 6.44 8.68
C TYR A 56 4.23 7.91 8.48
N TYR A 57 3.64 8.81 9.27
CA TYR A 57 3.87 10.26 9.16
C TYR A 57 3.51 10.83 7.79
N ALA A 58 2.49 10.28 7.14
CA ALA A 58 2.08 10.57 5.76
C ALA A 58 1.62 12.02 5.52
N ASP A 59 1.34 12.80 6.56
CA ASP A 59 1.03 14.23 6.47
C ASP A 59 2.27 15.14 6.57
N GLY A 60 3.46 14.57 6.74
CA GLY A 60 4.73 15.29 6.88
C GLY A 60 4.88 16.06 8.19
N THR A 61 3.95 15.94 9.14
CA THR A 61 3.94 16.73 10.39
C THR A 61 4.78 16.11 11.51
N GLY A 62 5.26 14.87 11.34
CA GLY A 62 6.00 14.15 12.38
C GLY A 62 5.11 13.64 13.52
N THR A 63 3.78 13.72 13.38
CA THR A 63 2.83 13.15 14.34
C THR A 63 2.70 11.65 14.13
N TYR A 64 3.00 10.83 15.14
CA TYR A 64 2.91 9.36 15.06
C TYR A 64 1.51 8.86 14.65
N GLY A 65 0.46 9.63 14.96
CA GLY A 65 -0.92 9.34 14.60
C GLY A 65 -1.30 9.65 13.15
N SER A 66 -0.37 10.16 12.33
CA SER A 66 -0.64 10.56 10.95
C SER A 66 -0.20 9.48 9.97
N MET A 67 -0.94 8.37 9.94
CA MET A 67 -0.69 7.28 9.00
C MET A 67 -1.51 7.44 7.72
N GLY A 68 -1.10 6.74 6.66
CA GLY A 68 -1.81 6.72 5.39
C GLY A 68 -1.42 5.53 4.52
N LEU A 69 -1.94 5.54 3.30
CA LEU A 69 -1.54 4.66 2.22
C LEU A 69 -0.85 5.48 1.14
N ALA A 70 0.16 4.89 0.52
CA ALA A 70 0.84 5.43 -0.64
C ALA A 70 0.81 4.43 -1.80
N LYS A 71 0.67 4.95 -3.01
CA LYS A 71 0.91 4.21 -4.25
C LYS A 71 2.17 4.77 -4.91
N PHE A 72 3.16 3.91 -5.09
CA PHE A 72 4.42 4.25 -5.73
C PHE A 72 4.52 3.60 -7.11
N ASP A 73 4.88 4.38 -8.11
CA ASP A 73 5.22 3.93 -9.46
C ASP A 73 6.74 3.82 -9.61
N SER A 74 7.23 2.59 -9.62
CA SER A 74 8.64 2.29 -9.72
C SER A 74 9.20 2.36 -11.15
N CYS A 75 8.36 2.59 -12.15
CA CYS A 75 8.76 2.83 -13.53
C CYS A 75 9.01 4.32 -13.80
N THR A 76 8.26 5.20 -13.14
CA THR A 76 8.48 6.66 -13.17
C THR A 76 9.26 7.19 -11.97
N MET A 77 9.48 6.35 -10.95
CA MET A 77 10.16 6.70 -9.69
C MET A 77 9.42 7.78 -8.91
N GLN A 78 8.10 7.64 -8.77
CA GLN A 78 7.24 8.66 -8.15
C GLN A 78 6.17 8.04 -7.25
N LYS A 79 5.90 8.70 -6.12
CA LYS A 79 4.65 8.51 -5.37
C LYS A 79 3.53 9.20 -6.15
N VAL A 80 2.59 8.41 -6.67
CA VAL A 80 1.57 8.86 -7.63
C VAL A 80 0.18 9.02 -7.04
N ALA A 81 -0.10 8.42 -5.88
CA ALA A 81 -1.33 8.63 -5.14
C ALA A 81 -1.11 8.40 -3.64
N THR A 82 -1.91 9.06 -2.81
CA THR A 82 -1.93 8.88 -1.36
C THR A 82 -3.36 8.89 -0.84
N TRP A 83 -3.57 8.23 0.29
CA TRP A 83 -4.76 8.36 1.11
C TRP A 83 -4.36 8.55 2.56
N ASN A 84 -4.92 9.52 3.25
CA ASN A 84 -4.74 9.71 4.68
C ASN A 84 -5.97 10.40 5.28
N GLU A 85 -6.29 10.07 6.54
CA GLU A 85 -7.31 10.76 7.32
C GLU A 85 -6.81 11.01 8.75
N PRO A 86 -7.16 12.14 9.37
CA PRO A 86 -6.71 12.45 10.73
C PRO A 86 -7.09 11.36 11.73
N SER A 87 -6.14 10.98 12.58
CA SER A 87 -6.36 10.00 13.65
C SER A 87 -6.85 8.63 13.15
N THR A 88 -6.43 8.22 11.96
CA THR A 88 -6.73 6.91 11.41
C THR A 88 -5.47 6.04 11.30
N PHE A 89 -5.66 4.74 11.49
CA PHE A 89 -4.57 3.77 11.52
C PHE A 89 -4.90 2.62 10.58
N PRO A 90 -4.50 2.70 9.29
CA PRO A 90 -4.71 1.63 8.33
C PRO A 90 -3.81 0.42 8.64
N SER A 91 -4.33 -0.76 8.37
CA SER A 91 -3.57 -2.03 8.35
C SER A 91 -2.99 -2.30 6.96
N GLU A 92 -2.28 -3.42 6.79
CA GLU A 92 -1.74 -3.86 5.50
C GLU A 92 -2.78 -3.71 4.37
N PRO A 93 -2.45 -3.00 3.27
CA PRO A 93 -3.30 -2.93 2.10
C PRO A 93 -3.28 -4.28 1.35
N HIS A 94 -4.43 -4.66 0.81
CA HIS A 94 -4.57 -5.81 -0.08
C HIS A 94 -5.05 -5.35 -1.45
N TYR A 95 -4.20 -5.54 -2.46
CA TYR A 95 -4.60 -5.32 -3.85
C TYR A 95 -5.50 -6.46 -4.35
N ILE A 96 -6.62 -6.09 -4.96
CA ILE A 96 -7.55 -7.01 -5.60
C ILE A 96 -7.78 -6.51 -7.03
N ALA A 97 -7.33 -7.30 -8.00
CA ALA A 97 -7.59 -7.04 -9.40
C ALA A 97 -9.10 -7.08 -9.69
N ARG A 98 -9.54 -6.30 -10.67
CA ARG A 98 -10.89 -6.46 -11.24
C ARG A 98 -11.08 -7.91 -11.70
N ASP A 99 -12.29 -8.42 -11.48
CA ASP A 99 -12.70 -9.74 -11.95
C ASP A 99 -12.54 -9.83 -13.50
N PRO A 100 -11.83 -10.84 -14.02
CA PRO A 100 -11.58 -10.99 -15.45
C PRO A 100 -12.84 -11.24 -16.28
N SER A 101 -13.98 -11.58 -15.66
CA SER A 101 -15.29 -11.71 -16.33
C SER A 101 -15.93 -10.36 -16.69
N TYR A 102 -15.44 -9.25 -16.15
CA TYR A 102 -15.87 -7.89 -16.53
C TYR A 102 -15.05 -7.35 -17.72
N PRO A 103 -15.63 -6.48 -18.57
CA PRO A 103 -14.94 -5.92 -19.74
C PRO A 103 -13.66 -5.17 -19.34
N TYR A 104 -12.57 -5.52 -20.04
CA TYR A 104 -11.17 -5.36 -19.64
C TYR A 104 -10.61 -3.94 -19.83
N THR A 105 -9.79 -3.51 -18.86
CA THR A 105 -8.70 -2.55 -19.14
C THR A 105 -7.36 -3.21 -18.78
N ALA A 106 -6.34 -3.03 -19.62
CA ALA A 106 -5.01 -3.63 -19.45
C ALA A 106 -4.15 -2.94 -18.39
N ALA A 107 -4.74 -2.09 -17.55
CA ALA A 107 -3.97 -1.29 -16.60
C ALA A 107 -3.61 -2.15 -15.38
N GLU A 108 -2.34 -2.09 -14.96
CA GLU A 108 -1.83 -2.83 -13.80
C GLU A 108 -2.61 -2.52 -12.52
N ASP A 109 -3.14 -1.31 -12.41
CA ASP A 109 -3.89 -0.78 -11.28
C ASP A 109 -5.42 -0.79 -11.48
N ASP A 110 -5.94 -1.57 -12.43
CA ASP A 110 -7.39 -1.78 -12.59
C ASP A 110 -7.93 -2.74 -11.51
N GLY A 111 -8.23 -2.17 -10.36
CA GLY A 111 -8.70 -2.92 -9.21
C GLY A 111 -8.98 -2.02 -8.02
N VAL A 112 -9.00 -2.64 -6.85
CA VAL A 112 -9.22 -1.96 -5.57
C VAL A 112 -8.14 -2.31 -4.57
N ILE A 113 -7.99 -1.44 -3.57
CA ILE A 113 -7.23 -1.70 -2.35
C ILE A 113 -8.24 -1.90 -1.23
N LEU A 114 -8.12 -3.01 -0.51
CA LEU A 114 -8.80 -3.22 0.76
C LEU A 114 -7.84 -2.95 1.91
N THR A 115 -8.28 -2.20 2.92
CA THR A 115 -7.55 -2.08 4.20
C THR A 115 -8.54 -1.94 5.34
N THR A 116 -8.22 -2.52 6.49
CA THR A 116 -8.97 -2.24 7.73
C THR A 116 -8.34 -1.03 8.41
N VAL A 117 -9.15 -0.05 8.76
CA VAL A 117 -8.72 1.20 9.37
C VAL A 117 -9.35 1.32 10.75
N MET A 118 -8.54 1.58 11.77
CA MET A 118 -9.02 1.93 13.11
C MET A 118 -9.17 3.45 13.23
N ASN A 119 -10.32 3.92 13.70
CA ASN A 119 -10.54 5.33 14.03
C ASN A 119 -10.09 5.62 15.47
N GLY A 120 -8.93 6.25 15.63
CA GLY A 120 -8.40 6.63 16.94
C GLY A 120 -9.01 7.90 17.55
N ALA A 121 -9.78 8.69 16.78
CA ALA A 121 -10.50 9.85 17.32
C ALA A 121 -11.75 9.43 18.13
N SER A 122 -12.31 8.26 17.83
CA SER A 122 -13.46 7.73 18.58
C SER A 122 -13.04 7.07 19.89
N SER A 123 -13.80 7.30 20.97
CA SER A 123 -13.56 6.71 22.29
C SER A 123 -13.62 5.18 22.30
N ASN A 124 -14.46 4.59 21.44
CA ASN A 124 -14.61 3.15 21.28
C ASN A 124 -13.67 2.53 20.21
N ARG A 125 -12.90 3.36 19.50
CA ARG A 125 -11.91 2.96 18.50
C ARG A 125 -12.42 1.97 17.44
N LEU A 126 -13.66 2.13 17.00
CA LEU A 126 -14.23 1.24 15.99
C LEU A 126 -13.41 1.26 14.71
N SER A 127 -13.39 0.11 14.04
CA SER A 127 -12.73 -0.06 12.76
C SER A 127 -13.73 -0.06 11.62
N GLU A 128 -13.23 0.18 10.42
CA GLU A 128 -13.97 0.00 9.18
C GLU A 128 -13.09 -0.70 8.16
N LEU A 129 -13.70 -1.46 7.26
CA LEU A 129 -13.03 -1.93 6.05
C LEU A 129 -13.22 -0.87 4.97
N LEU A 130 -12.12 -0.30 4.49
CA LEU A 130 -12.11 0.61 3.36
C LEU A 130 -11.91 -0.15 2.06
N VAL A 131 -12.67 0.27 1.06
CA VAL A 131 -12.47 -0.08 -0.35
C VAL A 131 -12.01 1.18 -1.05
N LEU A 132 -10.78 1.19 -1.56
CA LEU A 132 -10.21 2.31 -2.30
C LEU A 132 -9.97 1.93 -3.76
N SER A 133 -10.07 2.90 -4.67
CA SER A 133 -9.61 2.74 -6.04
C SER A 133 -8.11 2.46 -6.05
N ALA A 134 -7.65 1.40 -6.70
CA ALA A 134 -6.21 1.14 -6.82
C ALA A 134 -5.50 2.14 -7.75
N LYS A 135 -6.27 2.89 -8.55
CA LYS A 135 -5.72 3.93 -9.41
C LYS A 135 -5.34 5.19 -8.64
N GLU A 136 -6.28 5.72 -7.87
CA GLU A 136 -6.21 7.06 -7.26
C GLU A 136 -6.14 7.04 -5.72
N LEU A 137 -6.28 5.86 -5.10
CA LEU A 137 -6.51 5.71 -3.65
C LEU A 137 -7.71 6.53 -3.11
N SER A 138 -8.67 6.86 -3.97
CA SER A 138 -9.93 7.46 -3.55
C SER A 138 -10.85 6.42 -2.90
N VAL A 139 -11.57 6.82 -1.85
CA VAL A 139 -12.51 5.92 -1.15
C VAL A 139 -13.73 5.65 -2.04
N LEU A 140 -13.97 4.37 -2.31
CA LEU A 140 -15.13 3.87 -3.06
C LEU A 140 -16.25 3.40 -2.12
N ALA A 141 -15.88 2.78 -1.00
CA ALA A 141 -16.82 2.33 0.02
C ALA A 141 -16.16 2.26 1.40
N ARG A 142 -17.01 2.37 2.44
CA ARG A 142 -16.66 2.13 3.84
C ARG A 142 -17.63 1.12 4.42
N ILE A 143 -17.11 0.05 5.03
CA ILE A 143 -17.92 -0.94 5.72
C ILE A 143 -17.61 -0.85 7.22
N PRO A 144 -18.50 -0.26 8.03
CA PRO A 144 -18.26 -0.10 9.46
C PRO A 144 -18.26 -1.47 10.17
N LEU A 145 -17.36 -1.63 11.13
CA LEU A 145 -17.31 -2.79 12.02
C LEU A 145 -17.83 -2.40 13.40
N ASP A 146 -18.42 -3.37 14.10
CA ASP A 146 -18.98 -3.21 15.45
C ASP A 146 -17.93 -3.29 16.57
N ARG A 147 -16.65 -3.41 16.21
CA ARG A 147 -15.53 -3.61 17.12
C ARG A 147 -14.24 -2.96 16.62
N PRO A 148 -13.30 -2.63 17.52
CA PRO A 148 -11.93 -2.34 17.13
C PRO A 148 -11.27 -3.59 16.53
N VAL A 149 -10.53 -3.42 15.44
CA VAL A 149 -9.59 -4.40 14.90
C VAL A 149 -8.18 -3.93 15.25
N PRO A 150 -7.43 -4.64 16.11
CA PRO A 150 -6.04 -4.30 16.41
C PRO A 150 -5.19 -4.26 15.13
N ALA A 151 -4.07 -3.54 15.16
CA ALA A 151 -3.13 -3.51 14.04
C ALA A 151 -2.76 -4.95 13.64
N THR A 152 -3.16 -5.34 12.43
CA THR A 152 -2.88 -6.67 11.88
C THR A 152 -1.60 -6.65 11.07
N VAL A 153 -0.90 -7.80 11.01
CA VAL A 153 0.34 -7.92 10.24
C VAL A 153 0.08 -8.30 8.79
N HIS A 154 -0.43 -9.49 8.54
CA HIS A 154 -0.61 -10.01 7.19
C HIS A 154 -1.97 -10.68 6.99
N GLY A 155 -2.43 -10.66 5.75
CA GLY A 155 -3.65 -11.34 5.29
C GLY A 155 -3.58 -11.68 3.81
N TRP A 156 -4.58 -12.42 3.32
CA TRP A 156 -4.68 -12.73 1.89
C TRP A 156 -6.13 -12.75 1.43
N TRP A 157 -6.38 -12.25 0.21
CA TRP A 157 -7.69 -12.30 -0.44
C TRP A 157 -7.88 -13.59 -1.24
N VAL A 158 -8.94 -14.35 -0.95
CA VAL A 158 -9.27 -15.58 -1.67
C VAL A 158 -10.51 -15.33 -2.53
N VAL A 159 -10.38 -15.59 -3.84
CA VAL A 159 -11.51 -15.57 -4.78
C VAL A 159 -12.44 -16.75 -4.53
N SER A 160 -13.75 -16.52 -4.59
CA SER A 160 -14.80 -17.54 -4.45
C SER A 160 -15.31 -18.01 -5.80
#